data_AF-A0A848XJC8-F1
#
_entry.id   AF-A0A848XJC8-F1
#
_cell.length_a   1.000
_cell.length_b   1.000
_cell.length_c   1.000
_cell.angle_alpha   90.00
_cell.angle_beta   90.00
_cell.angle_gamma   90.00
#
_symmetry.space_group_name_H-M   'P 1'
#
loop_
_entity.id
_entity.type
_entity.pdbx_description
1 polymer ?
#
loop_
_entity_poly.entity_id
_entity_poly.type
_entity_poly.pdbx_seq_one_letter_code
_entity_poly.pdbx_strand_id
1 'polypeptide(L)'
;MTLGFYDTYIGPYNEDFNPIFNGTFGVDVRNEDGLILVSDSSSGLWAFRMEGFSGWNGEQWGYPNISSVQDWDRGPAPTRIIGDG
;
A
#
# COMPACT_ATOMS: atom_id res chain seq x y z
N MET A 1 -0.15 3.93 -21.42
CA MET A 1 -0.43 3.05 -20.26
C MET A 1 0.89 2.45 -19.84
N THR A 2 1.36 2.76 -18.64
CA THR A 2 2.62 2.23 -18.11
C THR A 2 2.24 1.26 -17.01
N LEU A 3 2.48 -0.03 -17.23
CA LEU A 3 2.29 -1.08 -16.26
C LEU A 3 3.67 -1.52 -15.80
N GLY A 4 4.06 -1.12 -14.59
CA GLY A 4 5.30 -1.56 -13.95
C GLY A 4 4.98 -2.74 -13.03
N PHE A 5 5.53 -3.92 -13.34
CA PHE A 5 5.58 -5.02 -12.39
C PHE A 5 6.89 -4.90 -11.62
N TYR A 6 6.81 -4.67 -10.32
CA TYR A 6 7.96 -4.79 -9.44
C TYR A 6 7.83 -6.12 -8.70
N ASP A 7 8.60 -7.11 -9.16
CA ASP A 7 8.85 -8.28 -8.33
C ASP A 7 9.80 -7.83 -7.21
N THR A 8 9.37 -8.02 -5.97
CA THR A 8 10.13 -7.63 -4.77
C THR A 8 10.92 -8.79 -4.19
N TYR A 9 10.77 -10.00 -4.73
CA TYR A 9 11.65 -11.10 -4.42
C TYR A 9 12.67 -11.32 -5.54
N ILE A 10 13.94 -11.03 -5.23
CA ILE A 10 15.06 -11.16 -6.19
C ILE A 10 15.83 -12.48 -6.05
N GLY A 11 15.36 -13.40 -5.20
CA GLY A 11 16.02 -14.68 -4.91
C GLY A 11 15.52 -15.87 -5.75
N PRO A 12 16.23 -17.01 -5.73
CA PRO A 12 15.76 -18.24 -6.36
C PRO A 12 14.52 -18.78 -5.64
N TYR A 13 13.61 -19.44 -6.37
CA TYR A 13 12.44 -20.10 -5.77
C TYR A 13 12.87 -21.10 -4.69
N ASN A 14 12.22 -21.06 -3.53
CA ASN A 14 12.50 -21.93 -2.39
C ASN A 14 11.20 -22.62 -1.95
N GLU A 15 11.22 -23.95 -1.84
CA GLU A 15 10.06 -24.76 -1.41
C GLU A 15 9.96 -24.87 0.12
N ASP A 16 11.05 -24.64 0.84
CA ASP A 16 11.13 -24.72 2.31
C ASP A 16 10.67 -23.42 3.00
N PHE A 17 10.63 -22.31 2.26
CA PHE A 17 10.19 -21.01 2.74
C PHE A 17 9.40 -20.31 1.64
N ASN A 18 8.12 -20.01 1.88
CA ASN A 18 7.27 -19.43 0.86
C ASN A 18 7.80 -18.05 0.43
N PRO A 19 8.33 -17.90 -0.81
CA PRO A 19 8.95 -16.67 -1.26
C PRO A 19 7.96 -15.50 -1.37
N ILE A 20 6.65 -15.76 -1.27
CA ILE A 20 5.62 -14.72 -1.16
C ILE A 20 5.82 -13.83 0.08
N PHE A 21 6.46 -14.36 1.14
CA PHE A 21 6.84 -13.57 2.30
C PHE A 21 8.02 -12.65 2.05
N ASN A 22 8.72 -12.75 0.91
CA ASN A 22 9.84 -11.86 0.64
C ASN A 22 9.47 -10.63 -0.19
N GLY A 23 8.23 -10.59 -0.69
CA GLY A 23 7.72 -9.45 -1.42
C GLY A 23 7.39 -8.25 -0.53
N THR A 24 6.80 -7.21 -1.13
CA THR A 24 6.38 -6.01 -0.42
C THR A 24 5.40 -6.33 0.71
N PHE A 25 5.75 -5.93 1.93
CA PHE A 25 4.89 -6.05 3.10
C PHE A 25 3.97 -4.86 3.30
N GLY A 26 4.45 -3.66 2.98
CA GLY A 26 3.75 -2.40 3.22
C GLY A 26 3.85 -1.49 2.01
N VAL A 27 2.71 -0.96 1.58
CA VAL A 27 2.60 0.11 0.60
C VAL A 27 1.69 1.18 1.16
N ASP A 28 2.22 2.38 1.35
CA ASP A 28 1.43 3.56 1.72
C ASP A 28 1.54 4.60 0.61
N VAL A 29 0.39 5.09 0.12
CA VAL A 29 0.29 6.17 -0.86
C VAL A 29 -0.40 7.35 -0.19
N ARG A 30 0.35 8.40 0.09
CA ARG A 30 -0.13 9.57 0.84
C ARG A 30 -0.75 10.61 -0.09
N ASN A 31 -1.98 11.01 0.22
CA ASN A 31 -2.70 12.03 -0.54
C ASN A 31 -2.07 13.43 -0.44
N GLU A 32 -1.50 13.78 0.71
CA GLU A 32 -0.97 15.13 1.00
C GLU A 32 0.08 15.60 -0.02
N ASP A 33 0.99 14.72 -0.41
CA ASP A 33 2.17 15.10 -1.20
C ASP A 33 2.57 14.07 -2.26
N GLY A 34 1.79 13.00 -2.42
CA GLY A 34 2.08 11.91 -3.35
C GLY A 34 3.27 11.05 -2.93
N LEU A 35 3.66 11.06 -1.66
CA LEU A 35 4.68 10.15 -1.13
C LEU A 35 4.17 8.70 -1.20
N ILE A 36 5.01 7.83 -1.76
CA ILE A 36 4.82 6.38 -1.78
C ILE A 36 5.93 5.77 -0.94
N LEU A 37 5.55 5.08 0.13
CA LEU A 37 6.45 4.28 0.97
C LEU A 37 6.22 2.80 0.67
N VAL A 38 7.29 2.09 0.36
CA VAL A 38 7.28 0.66 0.05
C VAL A 38 8.37 -0.03 0.85
N SER A 39 8.06 -1.16 1.49
CA SER A 39 9.09 -1.97 2.16
C SER A 39 8.95 -3.45 1.85
N ASP A 40 10.08 -4.13 1.66
CA ASP A 40 10.18 -5.58 1.53
C ASP A 40 11.41 -6.13 2.27
N SER A 41 11.45 -7.45 2.45
CA SER A 41 12.55 -8.13 3.18
C SER A 41 13.88 -8.19 2.44
N SER A 42 13.86 -8.03 1.12
CA SER A 42 14.99 -8.29 0.22
C SER A 42 15.79 -7.03 -0.08
N SER A 43 15.09 -5.92 -0.33
CA SER A 43 15.64 -4.67 -0.85
C SER A 43 15.47 -3.48 0.10
N GLY A 44 14.68 -3.63 1.17
CA GLY A 44 14.57 -2.67 2.26
C GLY A 44 13.45 -1.66 2.08
N LEU A 45 13.67 -0.43 2.56
CA LEU A 45 12.70 0.67 2.52
C LEU A 45 12.95 1.59 1.32
N TRP A 46 11.89 1.85 0.56
CA TRP A 46 11.90 2.76 -0.57
C TRP A 46 10.90 3.88 -0.37
N ALA A 47 11.31 5.08 -0.76
CA ALA A 47 10.47 6.28 -0.75
C ALA A 47 10.52 6.93 -2.13
N PHE A 48 9.36 7.10 -2.75
CA PHE A 48 9.20 7.75 -4.04
C PHE A 48 8.17 8.86 -3.95
N ARG A 49 8.28 9.87 -4.82
CA ARG A 49 7.22 10.88 -4.99
C ARG A 49 6.56 10.70 -6.34
N MET A 50 5.24 10.60 -6.36
CA MET A 50 4.44 10.54 -7.58
C MET A 50 3.99 11.94 -8.00
N GLU A 51 4.71 12.52 -8.96
CA GLU A 51 4.33 13.81 -9.54
C GLU A 51 2.98 13.72 -10.27
N GLY A 52 2.12 14.72 -10.05
CA GLY A 52 0.76 14.77 -10.63
C GLY A 52 -0.27 13.89 -9.91
N PHE A 53 0.09 13.22 -8.82
CA PHE A 53 -0.87 12.49 -8.01
C PHE A 53 -1.88 13.44 -7.35
N SER A 54 -3.16 13.22 -7.61
CA SER A 54 -4.25 14.08 -7.09
C SER A 54 -4.98 13.46 -5.89
N GLY A 55 -4.43 12.37 -5.34
CA GLY A 55 -5.02 11.62 -4.25
C GLY A 55 -5.89 10.44 -4.69
N TRP A 56 -6.27 9.61 -3.72
CA TRP A 56 -7.19 8.49 -3.88
C TRP A 56 -8.26 8.50 -2.77
N ASN A 57 -9.48 8.08 -3.11
CA ASN A 57 -10.59 7.94 -2.16
C ASN A 57 -11.16 6.53 -2.28
N GLY A 58 -11.26 5.81 -1.17
CA GLY A 58 -11.83 4.47 -1.13
C GLY A 58 -13.26 4.41 -1.68
N GLU A 59 -14.05 5.48 -1.51
CA GLU A 59 -15.47 5.52 -1.88
C GLU A 59 -15.66 5.37 -3.39
N GLN A 60 -14.67 5.81 -4.18
CA GLN A 60 -14.64 5.62 -5.63
C GLN A 60 -14.54 4.13 -6.03
N TRP A 61 -14.15 3.28 -5.08
CA TRP A 61 -14.00 1.83 -5.20
C TRP A 61 -14.98 1.05 -4.31
N GLY A 62 -15.97 1.72 -3.69
CA GLY A 62 -16.96 1.09 -2.83
C GLY A 62 -16.47 0.72 -1.42
N TYR A 63 -15.32 1.25 -0.99
CA TYR A 63 -14.78 1.07 0.37
C TYR A 63 -14.71 2.42 1.10
N PRO A 64 -14.69 2.47 2.44
CA PRO A 64 -14.39 3.71 3.14
C PRO A 64 -12.89 4.06 3.03
N ASN A 65 -12.52 5.29 3.38
CA ASN A 65 -11.12 5.60 3.68
C ASN A 65 -10.73 4.88 4.98
N ILE A 66 -9.75 3.98 4.92
CA ILE A 66 -9.34 3.11 6.04
C ILE A 66 -7.98 3.48 6.62
N SER A 67 -7.29 4.47 6.05
CA SER A 67 -5.97 4.90 6.51
C SER A 67 -5.87 6.41 6.66
N SER A 68 -5.10 6.88 7.64
CA SER A 68 -4.75 8.29 7.81
C SER A 68 -3.90 8.84 6.66
N VAL A 69 -3.29 7.98 5.84
CA VAL A 69 -2.59 8.43 4.62
C VAL A 69 -3.56 8.83 3.50
N GLN A 70 -4.83 8.40 3.58
CA GLN A 70 -5.92 8.82 2.68
C GLN A 70 -6.57 10.12 3.14
N ASP A 71 -6.74 10.27 4.46
CA ASP A 71 -7.39 11.43 5.05
C ASP A 71 -6.64 11.81 6.33
N TRP A 72 -5.65 12.68 6.17
CA TRP A 72 -4.77 13.10 7.26
C TRP A 72 -5.52 13.92 8.31
N ASP A 73 -6.38 14.83 7.86
CA ASP A 73 -7.09 15.76 8.72
C ASP A 73 -8.19 15.08 9.54
N ARG A 74 -8.91 14.13 8.95
CA ARG A 74 -10.05 13.46 9.61
C ARG A 74 -9.71 12.05 10.12
N GLY A 75 -8.60 11.47 9.67
CA GLY A 75 -8.23 10.10 9.98
C GLY A 75 -9.09 9.06 9.25
N PRO A 76 -8.83 7.76 9.49
CA PRO A 76 -9.60 6.68 8.88
C PRO A 76 -11.05 6.70 9.35
N ALA A 77 -11.96 6.30 8.46
CA ALA A 77 -13.35 6.08 8.80
C ALA A 77 -13.46 5.03 9.92
N PRO A 78 -14.48 5.13 10.80
CA PRO A 78 -14.69 4.16 11.86
C PRO A 78 -14.81 2.75 11.28
N THR A 79 -14.04 1.80 11.81
CA THR A 79 -14.21 0.39 11.45
C THR A 79 -15.61 -0.05 11.88
N ARG A 80 -16.48 -0.37 10.91
CA ARG A 80 -17.74 -1.05 11.21
C ARG A 80 -17.37 -2.46 11.65
N ILE A 81 -17.42 -2.74 12.95
CA ILE A 81 -17.33 -4.11 13.47
C ILE A 81 -18.51 -4.86 12.83
N ILE A 82 -18.23 -5.78 11.90
CA ILE A 82 -19.24 -6.73 11.42
C ILE A 82 -19.39 -7.76 12.52
N GLY A 83 -20.34 -7.54 13.42
CA GLY A 83 -20.54 -8.39 14.58
C GLY A 83 -21.71 -7.98 15.46
N ASP A 84 -22.86 -7.67 14.86
CA ASP A 84 -24.15 -7.66 15.56
C ASP A 84 -25.18 -8.33 14.63
N GLY A 85 -25.37 -9.63 14.83
CA GLY A 85 -26.34 -10.49 14.16
C GLY A 85 -26.49 -11.79 14.92
#